data_AF-A0A838UCE2-F1
#
_entry.id   AF-A0A838UCE2-F1
#
_cell.length_a   1.000
_cell.length_b   1.000
_cell.length_c   1.000
_cell.angle_alpha   90.00
_cell.angle_beta   90.00
_cell.angle_gamma   90.00
#
_symmetry.space_group_name_H-M   'P 1'
#
loop_
_entity.id
_entity.type
_entity.pdbx_description
1 polymer ?
#
loop_
_entity_poly.entity_id
_entity_poly.type
_entity_poly.pdbx_seq_one_letter_code
_entity_poly.pdbx_strand_id
1 'polypeptide(L)'
;MIGLLWAQNVPTAPTIINTSIAGRTSGDVMRERISKAKAFIAVRNYNAAIYELENIRRETSDTAVHAVVNVLLMNSYLEQGDFKRAQDFLTEYHNLQKTSRPNSSALYTAIAGQVVKGAKGRVERYRSLGLSFTDKTLPLEALNDLEKMRETLELVITHSKEIGKTPAKTANAMVLLEEASNSRSILGRDDYDARRWRDQV
;
A
#
# COMPACT_ATOMS: atom_id res chain seq x y z
N MET A 1 -66.27 22.73 -55.55
CA MET A 1 -66.04 24.09 -54.99
C MET A 1 -65.88 23.90 -53.48
N ILE A 2 -64.66 23.56 -53.04
CA ILE A 2 -63.75 24.40 -52.23
C ILE A 2 -64.39 24.92 -50.94
N GLY A 3 -63.92 24.45 -49.77
CA GLY A 3 -64.34 24.95 -48.46
C GLY A 3 -63.69 24.26 -47.26
N LEU A 4 -62.45 24.67 -46.97
CA LEU A 4 -61.61 24.48 -45.77
C LEU A 4 -62.14 23.70 -44.54
N LEU A 5 -61.37 22.70 -44.10
CA LEU A 5 -61.31 22.28 -42.70
C LEU A 5 -59.84 22.27 -42.24
N TRP A 6 -59.63 22.93 -41.10
CA TRP A 6 -58.35 23.38 -40.58
C TRP A 6 -57.52 22.23 -39.99
N ALA A 7 -56.22 22.22 -40.28
CA ALA A 7 -55.25 21.38 -39.61
C ALA A 7 -54.98 21.92 -38.19
N GLN A 8 -55.28 21.12 -37.16
CA GLN A 8 -54.79 21.35 -35.81
C GLN A 8 -53.50 20.55 -35.61
N ASN A 9 -52.37 21.26 -35.61
CA ASN A 9 -51.10 20.75 -35.09
C ASN A 9 -51.20 20.68 -33.55
N VAL A 10 -51.28 19.47 -33.01
CA VAL A 10 -51.02 19.23 -31.59
C VAL A 10 -49.51 19.05 -31.43
N PRO A 11 -48.80 19.90 -30.67
CA PRO A 11 -47.39 19.68 -30.40
C PRO A 11 -47.25 18.45 -29.50
N THR A 12 -46.59 17.41 -30.01
CA THR A 12 -46.10 16.29 -29.20
C THR A 12 -45.14 16.85 -28.15
N ALA A 13 -45.49 16.70 -26.88
CA ALA A 13 -44.62 17.06 -25.76
C ALA A 13 -43.25 16.38 -25.93
N PRO A 14 -42.13 17.08 -25.64
CA PRO A 14 -40.82 16.47 -25.72
C PRO A 14 -40.77 15.29 -24.74
N THR A 15 -40.41 14.12 -25.26
CA THR A 15 -40.03 12.97 -24.45
C THR A 15 -38.89 13.41 -23.55
N ILE A 16 -39.19 13.62 -22.25
CA ILE A 16 -38.16 13.73 -21.24
C ILE A 16 -37.48 12.37 -21.21
N ILE A 17 -36.29 12.29 -21.81
CA ILE A 17 -35.38 11.17 -21.59
C ILE A 17 -35.07 11.25 -20.11
N ASN A 18 -35.78 10.46 -19.32
CA ASN A 18 -35.48 10.24 -17.93
C ASN A 18 -34.13 9.50 -17.95
N THR A 19 -33.03 10.26 -17.96
CA THR A 19 -31.69 9.74 -17.71
C THR A 19 -31.77 9.11 -16.33
N SER A 20 -32.02 7.80 -16.31
CA SER A 20 -31.87 7.00 -15.12
C SER A 20 -30.46 7.26 -14.63
N ILE A 21 -30.34 7.97 -13.51
CA ILE A 21 -29.15 7.93 -12.68
C ILE A 21 -29.04 6.46 -12.30
N ALA A 22 -28.25 5.69 -13.04
CA ALA A 22 -27.93 4.32 -12.70
C ALA A 22 -27.42 4.37 -11.25
N GLY A 23 -28.16 3.72 -10.35
CA GLY A 23 -27.92 3.83 -8.91
C GLY A 23 -26.47 3.52 -8.61
N ARG A 24 -25.75 4.51 -8.07
CA ARG A 24 -24.34 4.39 -7.72
C ARG A 24 -24.16 3.17 -6.83
N THR A 25 -23.39 2.17 -7.29
CA THR A 25 -23.21 0.95 -6.50
C THR A 25 -22.30 1.25 -5.31
N SER A 26 -22.39 0.44 -4.25
CA SER A 26 -21.44 0.52 -3.14
C SER A 26 -19.98 0.37 -3.62
N GLY A 27 -19.76 -0.46 -4.64
CA GLY A 27 -18.47 -0.60 -5.31
C GLY A 27 -17.97 0.69 -5.98
N ASP A 28 -18.86 1.47 -6.61
CA ASP A 28 -18.52 2.78 -7.19
C ASP A 28 -18.09 3.77 -6.12
N VAL A 29 -18.79 3.80 -4.99
CA VAL A 29 -18.46 4.65 -3.85
C VAL A 29 -17.08 4.28 -3.28
N MET A 30 -16.79 2.99 -3.09
CA MET A 30 -15.50 2.55 -2.56
C MET A 30 -14.35 2.87 -3.53
N ARG A 31 -14.55 2.70 -4.84
CA ARG A 31 -13.55 3.08 -5.85
C ARG A 31 -13.25 4.58 -5.84
N GLU A 32 -14.26 5.43 -5.72
CA GLU A 32 -14.08 6.88 -5.60
C GLU A 32 -13.28 7.23 -4.36
N ARG A 33 -13.63 6.65 -3.20
CA ARG A 33 -12.93 6.91 -1.92
C ARG A 33 -11.48 6.45 -1.96
N ILE A 34 -11.20 5.27 -2.53
CA ILE A 34 -9.82 4.81 -2.76
C ILE A 34 -9.08 5.79 -3.68
N SER A 35 -9.73 6.29 -4.73
CA SER A 35 -9.12 7.26 -5.65
C SER A 35 -8.81 8.58 -4.94
N LYS A 36 -9.70 9.04 -4.05
CA LYS A 36 -9.47 10.21 -3.19
C LYS A 36 -8.29 10.00 -2.24
N ALA A 37 -8.20 8.84 -1.59
CA ALA A 37 -7.05 8.50 -0.74
C ALA A 37 -5.73 8.48 -1.54
N LYS A 38 -5.72 7.90 -2.75
CA LYS A 38 -4.56 7.94 -3.65
C LYS A 38 -4.15 9.37 -4.01
N ALA A 39 -5.12 10.26 -4.25
CA ALA A 39 -4.84 11.67 -4.51
C ALA A 39 -4.16 12.33 -3.30
N PHE A 40 -4.62 12.05 -2.07
CA PHE A 40 -3.97 12.53 -0.85
C PHE A 40 -2.53 12.03 -0.71
N ILE A 41 -2.27 10.75 -1.02
CA ILE A 41 -0.91 10.18 -1.02
C ILE A 41 -0.03 10.93 -2.04
N ALA A 42 -0.55 11.17 -3.25
CA ALA A 42 0.21 11.83 -4.32
C ALA A 42 0.68 13.25 -3.94
N VAL A 43 -0.14 14.00 -3.19
CA VAL A 43 0.20 15.33 -2.67
C VAL A 43 0.86 15.31 -1.29
N ARG A 44 1.29 14.13 -0.82
CA ARG A 44 1.94 13.89 0.48
C ARG A 44 1.11 14.27 1.71
N ASN A 45 -0.23 14.32 1.57
CA ASN A 45 -1.14 14.49 2.69
C ASN A 45 -1.46 13.13 3.33
N TYR A 46 -0.45 12.53 3.96
CA TYR A 46 -0.57 11.18 4.52
C TYR A 46 -1.58 11.09 5.67
N ASN A 47 -1.75 12.15 6.47
CA ASN A 47 -2.77 12.19 7.51
C ASN A 47 -4.19 11.99 6.95
N ALA A 48 -4.54 12.74 5.89
CA ALA A 48 -5.85 12.61 5.25
C ALA A 48 -6.00 11.25 4.52
N ALA A 49 -4.93 10.77 3.88
CA ALA A 49 -4.93 9.46 3.24
C ALA A 49 -5.20 8.34 4.25
N ILE A 50 -4.45 8.31 5.36
CA ILE A 50 -4.58 7.30 6.42
C ILE A 50 -5.98 7.34 7.02
N TYR A 51 -6.49 8.54 7.32
CA TYR A 51 -7.85 8.69 7.86
C TYR A 51 -8.91 8.09 6.92
N GLU A 52 -8.86 8.42 5.64
CA GLU A 52 -9.80 7.89 4.64
C GLU A 52 -9.65 6.36 4.49
N LEU A 53 -8.41 5.86 4.41
CA LEU A 53 -8.13 4.43 4.24
C LEU A 53 -8.56 3.60 5.46
N GLU A 54 -8.33 4.06 6.68
CA GLU A 54 -8.81 3.37 7.89
C GLU A 54 -10.34 3.37 7.99
N ASN A 55 -11.01 4.43 7.52
CA ASN A 55 -12.48 4.43 7.41
C ASN A 55 -12.95 3.38 6.40
N ILE A 56 -12.39 3.34 5.19
CA ILE A 56 -12.72 2.32 4.20
C ILE A 56 -12.45 0.92 4.76
N ARG A 57 -11.33 0.71 5.44
CA ARG A 57 -10.96 -0.58 6.07
C ARG A 57 -11.99 -1.04 7.09
N ARG A 58 -12.60 -0.13 7.85
CA ARG A 58 -13.64 -0.46 8.85
C ARG A 58 -15.01 -0.74 8.23
N GLU A 59 -15.33 -0.07 7.14
CA GLU A 59 -16.67 -0.11 6.52
C GLU A 59 -16.83 -1.22 5.47
N THR A 60 -15.73 -1.66 4.86
CA THR A 60 -15.77 -2.70 3.82
C THR A 60 -15.75 -4.11 4.41
N SER A 61 -16.48 -5.03 3.78
CA SER A 61 -16.34 -6.48 3.95
C SER A 61 -15.71 -7.15 2.72
N ASP A 62 -15.45 -6.38 1.66
CA ASP A 62 -14.84 -6.87 0.43
C ASP A 62 -13.34 -7.08 0.63
N THR A 63 -12.92 -8.34 0.50
CA THR A 63 -11.51 -8.76 0.62
C THR A 63 -10.58 -8.12 -0.40
N ALA A 64 -11.04 -7.82 -1.62
CA ALA A 64 -10.24 -7.15 -2.64
C ALA A 64 -10.00 -5.68 -2.28
N VAL A 65 -11.04 -5.00 -1.77
CA VAL A 65 -10.93 -3.63 -1.24
C VAL A 65 -9.97 -3.60 -0.06
N HIS A 66 -10.10 -4.53 0.89
CA HIS A 66 -9.14 -4.65 2.00
C HIS A 66 -7.70 -4.78 1.51
N ALA A 67 -7.44 -5.62 0.50
CA ALA A 67 -6.08 -5.82 0.00
C ALA A 67 -5.47 -4.52 -0.53
N VAL A 68 -6.21 -3.77 -1.35
CA VAL A 68 -5.75 -2.47 -1.87
C VAL A 68 -5.53 -1.47 -0.75
N VAL A 69 -6.49 -1.36 0.17
CA VAL A 69 -6.44 -0.40 1.29
C VAL A 69 -5.24 -0.67 2.19
N ASN A 70 -4.99 -1.94 2.54
CA ASN A 70 -3.89 -2.30 3.43
C ASN A 70 -2.50 -2.04 2.82
N VAL A 71 -2.37 -2.23 1.50
CA VAL A 71 -1.15 -1.85 0.77
C VAL A 71 -0.92 -0.34 0.81
N LEU A 72 -1.97 0.45 0.59
CA LEU A 72 -1.89 1.91 0.65
C LEU A 72 -1.63 2.44 2.08
N LEU A 73 -2.20 1.79 3.10
CA LEU A 73 -1.95 2.11 4.51
C LEU A 73 -0.48 1.87 4.86
N MET A 74 0.07 0.71 4.54
CA MET A 74 1.48 0.42 4.77
C MET A 74 2.38 1.47 4.07
N ASN A 75 2.10 1.77 2.80
CA ASN A 75 2.86 2.81 2.09
C ASN A 75 2.76 4.17 2.79
N SER A 76 1.57 4.56 3.26
CA SER A 76 1.35 5.84 3.94
C SER A 76 2.05 5.90 5.30
N TYR A 77 2.02 4.83 6.09
CA TYR A 77 2.75 4.75 7.36
C TYR A 77 4.25 4.89 7.16
N LEU A 78 4.80 4.20 6.15
CA LEU A 78 6.21 4.31 5.80
C LEU A 78 6.56 5.73 5.34
N GLU A 79 5.83 6.32 4.39
CA GLU A 79 6.17 7.65 3.87
C GLU A 79 5.97 8.78 4.90
N GLN A 80 5.09 8.59 5.89
CA GLN A 80 4.93 9.51 7.02
C GLN A 80 6.06 9.39 8.05
N GLY A 81 6.80 8.28 8.06
CA GLY A 81 7.76 7.96 9.11
C GLY A 81 7.13 7.37 10.38
N ASP A 82 5.86 6.94 10.31
CA ASP A 82 5.20 6.23 11.42
C ASP A 82 5.58 4.74 11.39
N PHE A 83 6.85 4.48 11.69
CA PHE A 83 7.42 3.14 11.67
C PHE A 83 6.82 2.24 12.74
N LYS A 84 6.36 2.80 13.87
CA LYS A 84 5.70 2.02 14.92
C LYS A 84 4.41 1.41 14.37
N ARG A 85 3.55 2.20 13.71
CA ARG A 85 2.35 1.66 13.09
C ARG A 85 2.66 0.70 11.95
N ALA A 86 3.68 0.98 11.13
CA ALA A 86 4.10 0.05 10.08
C ALA A 86 4.52 -1.32 10.65
N GLN A 87 5.34 -1.34 11.70
CA GLN A 87 5.80 -2.58 12.35
C GLN A 87 4.66 -3.33 13.04
N ASP A 88 3.75 -2.63 13.72
CA ASP A 88 2.56 -3.23 14.31
C ASP A 88 1.67 -3.85 13.23
N PHE A 89 1.49 -3.15 12.11
CA PHE A 89 0.71 -3.63 10.97
C PHE A 89 1.34 -4.88 10.32
N LEU A 90 2.67 -4.92 10.17
CA LEU A 90 3.37 -6.13 9.71
C LEU A 90 3.12 -7.30 10.66
N THR A 91 3.18 -7.07 11.96
CA THR A 91 2.99 -8.10 12.98
C THR A 91 1.55 -8.61 12.98
N GLU A 92 0.57 -7.71 12.86
CA GLU A 92 -0.86 -8.07 12.73
C GLU A 92 -1.07 -9.03 11.56
N TYR A 93 -0.62 -8.65 10.35
CA TYR A 93 -0.85 -9.46 9.16
C TYR A 93 0.02 -10.71 9.09
N HIS A 94 1.19 -10.69 9.73
CA HIS A 94 2.00 -11.89 9.91
C HIS A 94 1.33 -12.92 10.81
N ASN A 95 0.67 -12.48 11.89
CA ASN A 95 -0.14 -13.37 12.72
C ASN A 95 -1.39 -13.84 11.97
N LEU A 96 -2.00 -12.96 11.18
CA LEU A 96 -3.16 -13.30 10.37
C LEU A 96 -2.86 -14.39 9.34
N GLN A 97 -1.68 -14.38 8.70
CA GLN A 97 -1.32 -15.43 7.72
C GLN A 97 -1.09 -16.81 8.34
N LYS A 98 -0.90 -16.89 9.66
CA LYS A 98 -0.83 -18.18 10.39
C LYS A 98 -2.22 -18.83 10.53
N THR A 99 -3.29 -18.08 10.27
CA THR A 99 -4.68 -18.57 10.33
C THR A 99 -5.12 -19.18 8.99
N SER A 100 -6.24 -19.90 8.99
CA SER A 100 -6.85 -20.46 7.78
C SER A 100 -7.70 -19.45 6.99
N ARG A 101 -7.58 -18.15 7.26
CA ARG A 101 -8.35 -17.13 6.55
C ARG A 101 -7.91 -17.06 5.08
N PRO A 102 -8.84 -17.06 4.11
CA PRO A 102 -8.51 -16.94 2.69
C PRO A 102 -7.64 -15.70 2.42
N ASN A 103 -6.70 -15.81 1.49
CA ASN A 103 -5.82 -14.73 1.03
C ASN A 103 -4.92 -14.06 2.07
N SER A 104 -4.94 -14.48 3.34
CA SER A 104 -4.15 -13.89 4.41
C SER A 104 -2.64 -13.92 4.13
N SER A 105 -2.13 -15.02 3.55
CA SER A 105 -0.72 -15.13 3.14
C SER A 105 -0.35 -14.15 2.02
N ALA A 106 -1.17 -14.07 0.97
CA ALA A 106 -0.92 -13.15 -0.14
C ALA A 106 -0.98 -11.69 0.32
N LEU A 107 -1.90 -11.39 1.24
CA LEU A 107 -2.05 -10.06 1.82
C LEU A 107 -0.83 -9.66 2.65
N TYR A 108 -0.31 -10.56 3.50
CA TYR A 108 0.92 -10.30 4.23
C TYR A 108 2.10 -10.04 3.27
N THR A 109 2.27 -10.87 2.24
CA THR A 109 3.34 -10.69 1.25
C THR A 109 3.23 -9.34 0.52
N ALA A 110 2.02 -8.92 0.13
CA ALA A 110 1.81 -7.63 -0.51
C ALA A 110 2.16 -6.44 0.40
N ILE A 111 1.80 -6.53 1.68
CA ILE A 111 2.13 -5.53 2.71
C ILE A 111 3.65 -5.50 2.94
N ALA A 112 4.30 -6.65 3.13
CA ALA A 112 5.74 -6.75 3.31
C ALA A 112 6.52 -6.25 2.08
N GLY A 113 6.00 -6.47 0.87
CA GLY A 113 6.55 -5.91 -0.36
C GLY A 113 6.59 -4.38 -0.38
N GLN A 114 5.66 -3.68 0.29
CA GLN A 114 5.73 -2.23 0.42
C GLN A 114 6.89 -1.76 1.30
N VAL A 115 7.32 -2.56 2.27
CA VAL A 115 8.49 -2.27 3.11
C VAL A 115 9.76 -2.30 2.26
N VAL A 116 9.91 -3.37 1.46
CA VAL A 116 11.02 -3.53 0.49
C VAL A 116 11.04 -2.36 -0.50
N LYS A 117 9.89 -2.04 -1.11
CA LYS A 117 9.76 -0.89 -2.02
C LYS A 117 10.09 0.43 -1.32
N GLY A 118 9.60 0.63 -0.11
CA GLY A 118 9.84 1.85 0.68
C GLY A 118 11.31 2.06 1.05
N ALA A 119 12.04 0.96 1.31
CA ALA A 119 13.49 1.02 1.51
C ALA A 119 14.23 1.48 0.23
N LYS A 120 13.92 0.85 -0.91
CA LYS A 120 14.52 1.20 -2.21
C LYS A 120 14.23 2.67 -2.59
N GLY A 121 12.99 3.13 -2.38
CA GLY A 121 12.60 4.52 -2.64
C GLY A 121 13.29 5.54 -1.72
N ARG A 122 13.56 5.19 -0.45
CA ARG A 122 14.40 6.03 0.44
C ARG A 122 15.82 6.13 -0.06
N VAL A 123 16.39 5.00 -0.50
CA VAL A 123 17.75 4.97 -1.05
C VAL A 123 17.88 5.90 -2.25
N GLU A 124 16.92 5.82 -3.17
CA GLU A 124 16.90 6.71 -4.34
C GLU A 124 16.78 8.18 -3.94
N ARG A 125 15.92 8.50 -2.97
CA ARG A 125 15.70 9.87 -2.48
C ARG A 125 16.95 10.47 -1.85
N TYR A 126 17.61 9.75 -0.94
CA TYR A 126 18.84 10.21 -0.31
C TYR A 126 19.96 10.39 -1.35
N ARG A 127 20.12 9.43 -2.27
CA ARG A 127 21.10 9.54 -3.35
C ARG A 127 20.83 10.76 -4.24
N SER A 128 19.58 11.04 -4.57
CA SER A 128 19.19 12.20 -5.38
C SER A 128 19.49 13.55 -4.70
N LEU A 129 19.60 13.55 -3.37
CA LEU A 129 19.94 14.72 -2.55
C LEU A 129 21.44 14.79 -2.22
N GLY A 130 22.26 13.89 -2.76
CA GLY A 130 23.70 13.83 -2.49
C GLY A 130 24.07 13.25 -1.12
N LEU A 131 23.13 12.58 -0.44
CA LEU A 131 23.35 11.95 0.87
C LEU A 131 23.81 10.50 0.70
N SER A 132 24.75 10.08 1.54
CA SER A 132 25.21 8.68 1.63
C SER A 132 24.76 8.03 2.94
N PHE A 133 24.26 6.79 2.90
CA PHE A 133 23.77 6.04 4.07
C PHE A 133 24.87 5.58 5.03
N THR A 134 26.12 5.56 4.54
CA THR A 134 27.30 5.18 5.30
C THR A 134 28.07 6.38 5.84
N ASP A 135 27.58 7.60 5.57
CA ASP A 135 28.20 8.82 6.05
C ASP A 135 27.93 8.98 7.55
N LYS A 136 29.02 9.00 8.34
CA LYS A 136 28.98 9.15 9.80
C LYS A 136 28.58 10.57 10.24
N THR A 137 28.53 11.52 9.31
CA THR A 137 28.13 12.90 9.55
C THR A 137 26.69 13.20 9.16
N LEU A 138 25.91 12.16 8.80
CA LEU A 138 24.48 12.31 8.53
C LEU A 138 23.77 13.01 9.71
N PRO A 139 22.87 13.96 9.43
CA PRO A 139 22.00 14.54 10.45
C PRO A 139 21.22 13.46 11.19
N LEU A 140 20.94 13.70 12.47
CA LEU A 140 20.30 12.74 13.36
C LEU A 140 18.92 12.30 12.84
N GLU A 141 18.17 13.20 12.22
CA GLU A 141 16.87 12.93 11.61
C GLU A 141 17.00 11.89 10.50
N ALA A 142 18.01 12.05 9.64
CA ALA A 142 18.28 11.14 8.54
C ALA A 142 18.76 9.78 9.04
N LEU A 143 19.61 9.77 10.07
CA LEU A 143 20.09 8.55 10.71
C LEU A 143 18.94 7.76 11.35
N ASN A 144 18.04 8.45 12.07
CA ASN A 144 16.90 7.84 12.74
C ASN A 144 15.88 7.24 11.74
N ASP A 145 15.58 7.93 10.63
CA ASP A 145 14.71 7.36 9.57
C ASP A 145 15.31 6.07 8.98
N LEU A 146 16.61 6.11 8.64
CA LEU A 146 17.30 4.93 8.10
C LEU A 146 17.32 3.78 9.09
N GLU A 147 17.56 4.06 10.37
CA GLU A 147 17.59 3.04 11.41
C GLU A 147 16.22 2.39 11.59
N LYS A 148 15.15 3.18 11.61
CA LYS A 148 13.79 2.63 11.69
C LYS A 148 13.40 1.85 10.44
N MET A 149 13.86 2.26 9.27
CA MET A 149 13.69 1.47 8.04
C MET A 149 14.45 0.14 8.09
N ARG A 150 15.69 0.14 8.61
CA ARG A 150 16.48 -1.08 8.84
C ARG A 150 15.74 -2.05 9.76
N GLU A 151 15.34 -1.60 10.94
CA GLU A 151 14.56 -2.39 11.90
C GLU A 151 13.31 -3.01 11.26
N THR A 152 12.60 -2.24 10.43
CA THR A 152 11.38 -2.70 9.75
C THR A 152 11.67 -3.78 8.70
N LEU A 153 12.78 -3.68 7.95
CA LEU A 153 13.23 -4.74 7.05
C LEU A 153 13.68 -6.00 7.81
N GLU A 154 14.38 -5.83 8.94
CA GLU A 154 14.82 -6.93 9.80
C GLU A 154 13.62 -7.71 10.37
N LEU A 155 12.51 -7.03 10.65
CA LEU A 155 11.25 -7.67 11.01
C LEU A 155 10.67 -8.51 9.85
N VAL A 156 10.67 -7.99 8.61
CA VAL A 156 10.25 -8.75 7.42
C VAL A 156 11.13 -9.98 7.19
N ILE A 157 12.45 -9.86 7.37
CA ILE A 157 13.40 -10.98 7.30
C ILE A 157 13.05 -12.05 8.34
N THR A 158 12.81 -11.63 9.58
CA THR A 158 12.43 -12.54 10.68
C THR A 158 11.14 -13.29 10.37
N HIS A 159 10.11 -12.57 9.94
CA HIS A 159 8.83 -13.18 9.55
C HIS A 159 8.99 -14.11 8.36
N SER A 160 9.79 -13.75 7.35
CA SER A 160 10.05 -14.60 6.19
C SER A 160 10.71 -15.91 6.58
N LYS A 161 11.70 -15.87 7.48
CA LYS A 161 12.31 -17.09 8.04
C LYS A 161 11.31 -17.95 8.82
N GLU A 162 10.41 -17.34 9.59
CA GLU A 162 9.35 -18.08 10.28
C GLU A 162 8.37 -18.75 9.30
N ILE A 163 7.90 -18.02 8.29
CA ILE A 163 6.98 -18.54 7.27
C ILE A 163 7.65 -19.68 6.50
N GLY A 164 8.94 -19.55 6.20
CA GLY A 164 9.74 -20.55 5.46
C GLY A 164 9.82 -21.92 6.14
N LYS A 165 9.55 -22.01 7.44
CA LYS A 165 9.45 -23.29 8.18
C LYS A 165 8.22 -24.11 7.80
N THR A 166 7.23 -23.51 7.12
CA THR A 166 6.05 -24.21 6.62
C THR A 166 6.30 -24.65 5.17
N PRO A 167 6.38 -25.97 4.87
CA PRO A 167 6.76 -26.46 3.53
C PRO A 167 5.92 -25.88 2.38
N ALA A 168 4.62 -25.72 2.58
CA ALA A 168 3.70 -25.16 1.58
C ALA A 168 3.93 -23.66 1.29
N LYS A 169 4.67 -22.94 2.14
CA LYS A 169 4.93 -21.50 2.04
C LYS A 169 6.40 -21.16 1.78
N THR A 170 7.29 -22.17 1.78
CA THR A 170 8.74 -21.98 1.70
C THR A 170 9.17 -21.17 0.47
N ALA A 171 8.65 -21.47 -0.72
CA ALA A 171 9.02 -20.76 -1.94
C ALA A 171 8.74 -19.24 -1.85
N ASN A 172 7.52 -18.86 -1.48
CA ASN A 172 7.13 -17.45 -1.33
C ASN A 172 7.90 -16.75 -0.20
N ALA A 173 8.19 -17.48 0.88
CA ALA A 173 8.97 -16.98 1.99
C ALA A 173 10.43 -16.72 1.61
N MET A 174 11.04 -17.58 0.80
CA MET A 174 12.41 -17.40 0.31
C MET A 174 12.54 -16.19 -0.60
N VAL A 175 11.60 -15.97 -1.52
CA VAL A 175 11.59 -14.77 -2.39
C VAL A 175 11.51 -13.49 -1.54
N LEU A 176 10.62 -13.47 -0.54
CA LEU A 176 10.50 -12.32 0.35
C LEU A 176 11.75 -12.12 1.21
N LEU A 177 12.34 -13.21 1.70
CA LEU A 177 13.59 -13.19 2.46
C LEU A 177 14.73 -12.60 1.63
N GLU A 178 14.85 -13.01 0.36
CA GLU A 178 15.88 -12.52 -0.56
C GLU A 178 15.71 -11.02 -0.82
N GLU A 179 14.51 -10.57 -1.19
CA GLU A 179 14.24 -9.17 -1.47
C GLU A 179 14.44 -8.26 -0.24
N ALA A 180 14.02 -8.72 0.94
CA ALA A 180 14.18 -7.98 2.18
C ALA A 180 15.66 -7.93 2.62
N SER A 181 16.38 -9.05 2.51
CA SER A 181 17.81 -9.13 2.83
C SER A 181 18.66 -8.27 1.91
N ASN A 182 18.38 -8.30 0.61
CA ASN A 182 19.04 -7.44 -0.38
C ASN A 182 18.76 -5.96 -0.11
N SER A 183 17.50 -5.59 0.20
CA SER A 183 17.16 -4.22 0.55
C SER A 183 17.83 -3.76 1.84
N ARG A 184 17.97 -4.66 2.83
CA ARG A 184 18.67 -4.37 4.09
C ARG A 184 20.18 -4.23 3.91
N SER A 185 20.76 -4.99 2.99
CA SER A 185 22.17 -4.90 2.59
C SER A 185 22.48 -3.54 1.96
N ILE A 186 21.59 -3.01 1.10
CA ILE A 186 21.74 -1.68 0.48
C ILE A 186 21.78 -0.57 1.55
N LEU A 187 21.00 -0.72 2.62
CA LEU A 187 20.97 0.19 3.76
C LEU A 187 22.05 -0.11 4.81
N GLY A 188 23.06 -0.91 4.49
CA GLY A 188 24.14 -1.28 5.40
C GLY A 188 24.79 -0.06 6.04
N ARG A 189 25.14 -0.17 7.33
CA ARG A 189 25.89 0.88 8.05
C ARG A 189 27.32 1.01 7.53
N ASP A 190 27.88 -0.11 7.09
CA ASP A 190 29.18 -0.27 6.48
C ASP A 190 29.20 -1.54 5.61
N ASP A 191 30.34 -1.83 4.98
CA ASP A 191 30.53 -3.02 4.14
C ASP A 191 30.32 -4.34 4.89
N TYR A 192 30.64 -4.37 6.19
CA TYR A 192 30.49 -5.57 7.00
C TYR A 192 29.01 -5.85 7.28
N ASP A 193 28.25 -4.85 7.74
CA ASP A 193 26.80 -4.94 7.93
C ASP A 193 26.11 -5.29 6.60
N ALA A 194 26.50 -4.65 5.49
CA ALA A 194 25.94 -4.93 4.18
C ALA A 194 26.16 -6.40 3.76
N ARG A 195 27.36 -6.95 3.93
CA ARG A 195 27.66 -8.36 3.62
C ARG A 195 26.88 -9.31 4.52
N ARG A 196 26.87 -9.07 5.84
CA ARG A 196 26.14 -9.88 6.82
C ARG A 196 24.67 -10.09 6.43
N TRP A 197 24.01 -9.05 5.91
CA TRP A 197 22.61 -9.13 5.49
C TRP A 197 22.43 -9.84 4.15
N ARG A 198 23.39 -9.72 3.23
CA ARG A 198 23.38 -10.45 1.96
C ARG A 198 23.51 -11.96 2.18
N ASP A 199 24.32 -12.36 3.15
CA ASP A 199 24.56 -13.76 3.50
C ASP A 199 23.40 -14.41 4.30
N GLN A 200 22.26 -13.73 4.46
CA GLN A 200 21.07 -14.27 5.13
C GLN A 200 20.17 -15.12 4.23
N VAL A 201 20.45 -15.14 2.91
CA VAL A 201 19.68 -15.82 1.87
C VAL A 201 20.28 -17.19 1.58
#